data_AF-A0A947RS18-F1
#
_entry.id   AF-A0A947RS18-F1
#
_cell.length_a   1.000
_cell.length_b   1.000
_cell.length_c   1.000
_cell.angle_alpha   90.00
_cell.angle_beta   90.00
_cell.angle_gamma   90.00
#
_symmetry.space_group_name_H-M   'P 1'
#
loop_
_entity.id
_entity.type
_entity.pdbx_description
1 polymer ?
#
loop_
_entity_poly.entity_id
_entity_poly.type
_entity_poly.pdbx_seq_one_letter_code
_entity_poly.pdbx_strand_id
1 'polypeptide(L)'
;KASRLASGPPLEAYATSPAHAELGLADLIRIDADTFRALFRRSPLWRTHPGGMCRNALVVAANTGRNDLVEVVREAADEDPDAAVREVARWALAELEAKR
;
A
#
# COMPACT_ATOMS: atom_id res chain seq x y z
N LYS A 1 46.66 4.51 -18.58
CA LYS A 1 45.32 5.14 -18.46
C LYS A 1 44.41 4.15 -17.73
N ALA A 2 44.35 4.25 -16.41
CA ALA A 2 43.58 3.33 -15.57
C ALA A 2 42.09 3.62 -15.66
N SER A 3 41.34 2.51 -15.72
CA SER A 3 39.90 2.36 -15.77
C SER A 3 39.16 3.32 -14.83
N ARG A 4 38.33 4.19 -15.41
CA ARG A 4 37.27 4.92 -14.72
C ARG A 4 35.96 4.17 -14.94
N LEU A 5 35.92 2.87 -14.60
CA LEU A 5 34.65 2.21 -14.32
C LEU A 5 34.17 2.83 -13.01
N ALA A 6 33.34 3.87 -13.13
CA ALA A 6 32.61 4.42 -12.02
C ALA A 6 31.97 3.25 -11.26
N SER A 7 32.22 3.18 -9.95
CA SER A 7 31.50 2.30 -9.04
C SER A 7 30.01 2.36 -9.43
N GLY A 8 29.41 1.19 -9.70
CA GLY A 8 27.99 1.10 -10.01
C GLY A 8 27.14 1.84 -8.97
N PRO A 9 25.87 2.15 -9.28
CA PRO A 9 25.03 2.84 -8.31
C PRO A 9 25.08 2.08 -6.97
N PRO A 10 25.20 2.77 -5.83
CA PRO A 10 25.36 2.09 -4.55
C PRO A 10 24.12 1.21 -4.33
N LEU A 11 24.29 -0.11 -4.47
CA LEU A 11 23.20 -1.08 -4.32
C LEU A 11 22.56 -0.97 -2.92
N GLU A 12 23.34 -0.52 -1.93
CA GLU A 12 22.89 -0.18 -0.57
C GLU A 12 21.77 0.87 -0.56
N ALA A 13 21.76 1.83 -1.49
CA ALA A 13 20.70 2.84 -1.57
C ALA A 13 19.34 2.26 -2.04
N TYR A 14 19.35 1.04 -2.58
CA TYR A 14 18.16 0.28 -2.98
C TYR A 14 17.87 -0.90 -2.06
N ALA A 15 18.58 -1.03 -0.94
CA ALA A 15 18.32 -2.08 0.04
C ALA A 15 16.89 -1.93 0.60
N THR A 16 16.23 -3.07 0.84
CA THR A 16 14.89 -3.11 1.42
C THR A 16 14.88 -2.44 2.78
N SER A 17 13.95 -1.50 2.98
CA SER A 17 13.71 -0.92 4.31
C SER A 17 13.00 -1.96 5.19
N PRO A 18 13.55 -2.33 6.37
CA PRO A 18 12.87 -3.24 7.30
C PRO A 18 11.47 -2.75 7.68
N ALA A 19 11.30 -1.43 7.84
CA ALA A 19 10.01 -0.81 8.16
C ALA A 19 8.94 -1.02 7.08
N HIS A 20 9.31 -1.33 5.83
CA HIS A 20 8.34 -1.66 4.77
C HIS A 20 7.97 -3.15 4.77
N ALA A 21 8.87 -4.02 5.26
CA ALA A 21 8.65 -5.47 5.28
C ALA A 21 7.66 -5.92 6.36
N GLU A 22 7.45 -5.09 7.39
CA GLU A 22 6.55 -5.38 8.51
C GLU A 22 5.10 -4.94 8.27
N LEU A 23 4.83 -4.20 7.19
CA LEU A 23 3.49 -3.66 6.91
C LEU A 23 2.56 -4.72 6.33
N GLY A 24 1.43 -4.94 6.99
CA GLY A 24 0.34 -5.77 6.50
C GLY A 24 -0.63 -4.99 5.60
N LEU A 25 -1.47 -5.73 4.88
CA LEU A 25 -2.54 -5.12 4.07
C LEU A 25 -3.52 -4.29 4.92
N ALA A 26 -3.81 -4.73 6.14
CA ALA A 26 -4.66 -3.98 7.06
C ALA A 26 -4.08 -2.61 7.41
N ASP A 27 -2.76 -2.53 7.65
CA ASP A 27 -2.05 -1.29 7.95
C ASP A 27 -2.08 -0.34 6.74
N LEU A 28 -1.91 -0.88 5.53
CA LEU A 28 -1.95 -0.12 4.30
C LEU A 28 -3.35 0.38 3.94
N ILE A 29 -4.41 -0.35 4.31
CA ILE A 29 -5.79 0.11 4.12
C ILE A 29 -6.09 1.27 5.08
N ARG A 30 -5.62 1.20 6.33
CA ARG A 30 -5.84 2.25 7.34
C ARG A 30 -4.81 3.37 7.33
N ILE A 31 -3.93 3.43 6.33
CA ILE A 31 -2.79 4.33 6.36
C ILE A 31 -3.22 5.80 6.23
N ASP A 32 -2.87 6.59 7.25
CA ASP A 32 -3.09 8.03 7.22
C ASP A 32 -1.93 8.78 6.52
N ALA A 33 -2.14 10.08 6.28
CA ALA A 33 -1.17 10.92 5.56
C ALA A 33 0.16 11.11 6.31
N ASP A 34 0.14 11.17 7.64
CA ASP A 34 1.33 11.40 8.46
C ASP A 34 2.18 10.12 8.54
N THR A 35 1.53 8.98 8.75
CA THR A 35 2.13 7.64 8.73
C THR A 35 2.72 7.35 7.34
N PHE A 36 1.97 7.62 6.26
CA PHE A 36 2.48 7.49 4.88
C PHE A 36 3.72 8.36 4.65
N ARG A 37 3.73 9.60 5.15
CA ARG A 37 4.87 10.51 5.05
C ARG A 37 6.08 10.03 5.83
N ALA A 38 5.90 9.52 7.04
CA ALA A 38 6.99 8.98 7.83
C ALA A 38 7.64 7.77 7.13
N LEU A 39 6.83 6.88 6.55
CA LEU A 39 7.30 5.63 5.94
C LEU A 39 7.88 5.81 4.53
N PHE A 40 7.29 6.67 3.70
CA PHE A 40 7.54 6.65 2.24
C PHE A 40 8.17 7.91 1.65
N ARG A 41 8.37 9.00 2.40
CA ARG A 41 8.86 10.30 1.84
C ARG A 41 10.18 10.22 1.05
N ARG A 42 11.03 9.23 1.33
CA ARG A 42 12.30 8.99 0.62
C ARG A 42 12.30 7.65 -0.14
N SER A 43 11.12 7.20 -0.56
CA SER A 43 10.92 5.97 -1.31
C SER A 43 10.23 6.27 -2.66
N PRO A 44 10.48 5.48 -3.71
CA PRO A 44 9.70 5.54 -4.96
C PRO A 44 8.20 5.34 -4.76
N LEU A 45 7.80 4.71 -3.65
CA LEU A 45 6.41 4.53 -3.22
C LEU A 45 5.71 5.85 -2.90
N TRP A 46 6.44 6.94 -2.63
CA TRP A 46 5.87 8.27 -2.40
C TRP A 46 4.88 8.71 -3.50
N ARG A 47 5.11 8.28 -4.74
CA ARG A 47 4.31 8.63 -5.92
C ARG A 47 2.88 8.10 -5.91
N THR A 48 2.57 7.07 -5.12
CA THR A 48 1.19 6.56 -5.05
C THR A 48 0.28 7.45 -4.23
N HIS A 49 0.86 8.27 -3.33
CA HIS A 49 0.13 9.01 -2.30
C HIS A 49 -0.65 8.09 -1.33
N PRO A 50 -1.16 8.61 -0.19
CA PRO A 50 -1.89 7.78 0.80
C PRO A 50 -3.12 7.10 0.21
N GLY A 51 -4.02 7.84 -0.45
CA GLY A 51 -5.23 7.27 -1.04
C GLY A 51 -4.95 6.24 -2.13
N GLY A 52 -3.90 6.42 -2.94
CA GLY A 52 -3.48 5.41 -3.92
C GLY A 52 -2.90 4.16 -3.26
N MET A 53 -2.18 4.31 -2.14
CA MET A 53 -1.70 3.17 -1.35
C MET A 53 -2.86 2.35 -0.80
N CYS A 54 -3.85 3.01 -0.18
CA CYS A 54 -5.04 2.34 0.34
C CYS A 54 -5.82 1.63 -0.78
N ARG A 55 -6.10 2.30 -1.91
CA ARG A 55 -6.75 1.65 -3.07
C ARG A 55 -5.99 0.44 -3.58
N ASN A 56 -4.66 0.52 -3.68
CA ASN A 56 -3.85 -0.62 -4.10
C ASN A 56 -3.96 -1.79 -3.11
N ALA A 57 -3.94 -1.51 -1.80
CA ALA A 57 -4.10 -2.53 -0.77
C ALA A 57 -5.48 -3.19 -0.82
N LEU A 58 -6.55 -2.42 -1.03
CA LEU A 58 -7.92 -2.93 -1.23
C LEU A 58 -8.00 -3.85 -2.46
N VAL A 59 -7.40 -3.45 -3.58
CA VAL A 59 -7.32 -4.28 -4.79
C VAL A 59 -6.58 -5.59 -4.53
N VAL A 60 -5.46 -5.54 -3.81
CA VAL A 60 -4.73 -6.76 -3.44
C VAL A 60 -5.58 -7.66 -2.53
N ALA A 61 -6.26 -7.11 -1.52
CA ALA A 61 -7.11 -7.86 -0.61
C ALA A 61 -8.22 -8.63 -1.37
N ALA A 62 -8.93 -7.94 -2.27
CA ALA A 62 -9.97 -8.54 -3.10
C ALA A 62 -9.43 -9.63 -4.03
N ASN A 63 -8.35 -9.33 -4.77
CA ASN A 63 -7.76 -10.26 -5.73
C ASN A 63 -7.24 -11.55 -5.07
N THR A 64 -6.74 -11.43 -3.84
CA THR A 64 -6.17 -12.55 -3.08
C THR A 64 -7.18 -13.26 -2.19
N GLY A 65 -8.44 -12.82 -2.15
CA GLY A 65 -9.48 -13.48 -1.36
C GLY A 65 -9.26 -13.41 0.15
N ARG A 66 -8.71 -12.30 0.65
CA ARG A 66 -8.36 -12.11 2.07
C ARG A 66 -9.60 -11.85 2.93
N ASN A 67 -10.34 -12.91 3.21
CA ASN A 67 -11.56 -12.88 4.03
C ASN A 67 -11.32 -12.39 5.48
N ASP A 68 -10.10 -12.51 5.98
CA ASP A 68 -9.68 -11.98 7.28
C ASP A 68 -9.66 -10.44 7.33
N LEU A 69 -9.72 -9.76 6.17
CA LEU A 69 -9.69 -8.30 6.07
C LEU A 69 -11.07 -7.66 5.86
N VAL A 70 -12.16 -8.45 5.79
CA VAL A 70 -13.51 -7.95 5.45
C VAL A 70 -13.94 -6.77 6.34
N GLU A 71 -13.70 -6.83 7.64
CA GLU A 71 -14.05 -5.73 8.56
C GLU A 71 -13.28 -4.45 8.24
N VAL A 72 -11.97 -4.55 7.94
CA VAL A 72 -11.12 -3.41 7.59
C VAL A 72 -11.56 -2.78 6.27
N VAL A 73 -11.92 -3.61 5.29
CA VAL A 73 -12.44 -3.14 3.99
C VAL A 73 -13.81 -2.46 4.19
N ARG A 74 -14.64 -2.95 5.11
CA ARG A 74 -15.94 -2.34 5.44
C ARG A 74 -15.78 -0.96 6.06
N GLU A 75 -14.91 -0.82 7.06
CA GLU A 75 -14.56 0.48 7.64
C GLU A 75 -14.13 1.47 6.54
N ALA A 76 -13.26 1.06 5.62
CA ALA A 76 -12.80 1.92 4.52
C ALA A 76 -13.94 2.29 3.54
N ALA A 77 -14.93 1.42 3.32
CA ALA A 77 -16.08 1.70 2.46
C ALA A 77 -17.04 2.75 3.05
N ASP A 78 -17.13 2.79 4.38
CA ASP A 78 -18.08 3.64 5.11
C ASP A 78 -17.46 4.96 5.56
N GLU A 79 -16.22 4.93 6.05
CA GLU A 79 -15.64 6.02 6.84
C GLU A 79 -14.49 6.77 6.14
N ASP A 80 -13.86 6.20 5.11
CA ASP A 80 -12.68 6.83 4.49
C ASP A 80 -13.05 8.22 3.92
N PRO A 81 -12.27 9.28 4.13
CA PRO A 81 -12.59 10.61 3.64
C PRO A 81 -12.57 10.72 2.11
N ASP A 82 -11.74 9.94 1.41
CA ASP A 82 -11.63 9.94 -0.05
C ASP A 82 -12.74 9.08 -0.67
N ALA A 83 -13.62 9.72 -1.44
CA ALA A 83 -14.72 9.05 -2.13
C ALA A 83 -14.25 7.94 -3.09
N ALA A 84 -13.08 8.11 -3.72
CA ALA A 84 -12.51 7.10 -4.60
C ALA A 84 -11.96 5.89 -3.82
N VAL A 85 -11.50 6.07 -2.59
CA VAL A 85 -11.16 4.95 -1.71
C VAL A 85 -12.42 4.19 -1.32
N ARG A 86 -13.47 4.91 -0.89
CA ARG A 86 -14.76 4.29 -0.54
C ARG A 86 -15.35 3.48 -1.69
N GLU A 87 -15.26 3.99 -2.92
CA GLU A 87 -15.72 3.27 -4.12
C GLU A 87 -14.98 1.93 -4.32
N VAL A 88 -13.64 1.96 -4.27
CA VAL A 88 -12.82 0.74 -4.41
C VAL A 88 -13.06 -0.23 -3.26
N ALA A 89 -13.24 0.28 -2.04
CA ALA A 89 -13.53 -0.56 -0.88
C ALA A 89 -14.87 -1.30 -1.01
N ARG A 90 -15.92 -0.64 -1.53
CA ARG A 90 -17.21 -1.31 -1.80
C ARG A 90 -17.09 -2.40 -2.86
N TRP A 91 -16.35 -2.14 -3.93
CA TRP A 91 -16.06 -3.18 -4.92
C TRP A 91 -15.28 -4.35 -4.29
N ALA A 92 -14.26 -4.06 -3.48
CA ALA A 92 -13.46 -5.08 -2.82
C ALA A 92 -14.28 -5.95 -1.85
N LEU A 93 -15.24 -5.37 -1.11
CA LEU A 93 -16.18 -6.13 -0.28
C LEU A 93 -17.00 -7.11 -1.12
N ALA A 94 -17.59 -6.63 -2.22
CA ALA A 94 -18.41 -7.48 -3.08
C ALA A 94 -17.60 -8.66 -3.66
N GLU A 95 -16.34 -8.42 -4.06
CA GLU A 95 -15.44 -9.48 -4.52
C GLU A 95 -15.10 -10.50 -3.43
N LEU A 96 -14.84 -10.05 -2.20
CA LEU A 96 -14.55 -10.94 -1.08
C LEU A 96 -15.77 -11.78 -0.70
N GLU A 97 -16.96 -11.19 -0.71
CA GLU A 97 -18.21 -11.91 -0.47
C GLU A 97 -18.50 -12.95 -1.55
N ALA A 98 -18.22 -12.65 -2.82
CA ALA A 98 -18.39 -13.59 -3.93
C ALA A 98 -17.39 -14.76 -3.90
N LYS A 99 -16.26 -14.61 -3.20
CA LYS A 99 -15.20 -15.63 -3.08
C LYS A 99 -15.29 -16.45 -1.78
N ARG A 100 -16.20 -16.11 -0.87
CA ARG A 100 -16.51 -16.91 0.32
C ARG A 100 -17.26 -18.18 -0.04
#